data_AF-A0A453NE41-F1
#
_entry.id   AF-A0A453NE41-F1
#
_cell.length_a   1.000
_cell.length_b   1.000
_cell.length_c   1.000
_cell.angle_alpha   90.00
_cell.angle_beta   90.00
_cell.angle_gamma   90.00
#
_symmetry.space_group_name_H-M   'P 1'
#
loop_
_entity.id
_entity.type
_entity.pdbx_description
1 polymer ?
#
loop_
_entity_poly.entity_id
_entity_poly.type
_entity_poly.pdbx_seq_one_letter_code
_entity_poly.pdbx_strand_id
1 'polypeptide(L)' 'ADVPPENETSGYIFIHAEGGLNQQRIAICNAVAIAKIMEATLILPVLKQDQIWKD' A
#
# COMPACT_ATOMS: atom_id res chain seq x y z
N ALA A 1 -3.96 3.17 32.21
CA ALA A 1 -3.68 2.39 31.00
C ALA A 1 -3.49 3.40 29.89
N ASP A 2 -2.26 3.53 29.41
CA ASP A 2 -1.90 4.45 28.34
C ASP A 2 -2.28 3.78 27.03
N VAL A 3 -3.41 4.21 26.45
CA VAL A 3 -3.79 3.77 25.11
C VAL A 3 -2.85 4.47 24.14
N PRO A 4 -2.12 3.73 23.28
CA PRO A 4 -1.28 4.37 22.29
C PRO A 4 -2.15 5.29 21.43
N PRO A 5 -1.62 6.46 21.00
CA PRO A 5 -2.36 7.37 20.14
C PRO A 5 -2.89 6.61 18.93
N GLU A 6 -4.08 6.97 18.44
CA GLU A 6 -4.82 6.25 17.38
C GLU A 6 -4.01 5.99 16.11
N ASN A 7 -2.91 6.72 15.90
CA ASN A 7 -2.01 6.63 14.75
C ASN A 7 -0.62 6.03 15.07
N GLU A 8 -0.43 5.41 16.23
CA GLU A 8 0.84 4.73 16.53
C GLU A 8 0.91 3.41 15.78
N THR A 9 1.70 3.40 14.69
CA THR A 9 1.98 2.18 13.92
C THR A 9 3.42 1.73 14.15
N SER A 10 3.66 0.43 14.16
CA SER A 10 4.96 -0.21 14.41
C SER A 10 6.04 0.07 13.35
N GLY A 11 5.71 0.81 12.28
CA GLY A 11 6.64 1.21 11.25
C GLY A 11 5.96 1.57 9.93
N TYR A 12 6.75 1.63 8.86
CA TYR A 12 6.27 1.95 7.52
C TYR A 12 6.58 0.80 6.55
N ILE A 13 5.62 0.52 5.67
CA ILE A 13 5.78 -0.44 4.57
C ILE A 13 5.70 0.34 3.27
N PHE A 14 6.72 0.18 2.43
CA PHE A 14 6.72 0.68 1.06
C PHE A 14 6.65 -0.50 0.10
N ILE A 15 5.79 -0.41 -0.91
CA ILE A 15 5.67 -1.43 -1.94
C ILE A 15 5.97 -0.87 -3.32
N HIS A 16 6.55 -1.73 -4.14
CA HIS A 16 6.75 -1.48 -5.56
C HIS A 16 5.72 -2.29 -6.35
N ALA A 17 4.81 -1.60 -7.05
CA ALA A 17 3.74 -2.22 -7.82
C ALA A 17 4.06 -2.08 -9.32
N GLU A 18 4.44 -3.20 -9.95
CA GLU A 18 4.81 -3.26 -11.37
C GLU A 18 3.75 -3.98 -12.20
N GLY A 19 3.82 -3.81 -13.53
CA GLY A 19 2.91 -4.42 -14.49
C GLY A 19 1.68 -3.56 -14.80
N GLY A 20 0.69 -4.14 -15.47
CA GLY A 20 -0.52 -3.43 -15.88
C GLY A 20 -1.40 -2.97 -14.72
N LEU A 21 -2.36 -2.07 -14.98
CA LEU A 21 -3.20 -1.43 -13.94
C LEU A 21 -3.87 -2.45 -13.00
N ASN A 22 -4.36 -3.57 -13.52
CA ASN A 22 -4.97 -4.62 -12.70
C ASN A 22 -3.95 -5.32 -11.77
N GLN A 23 -2.72 -5.53 -12.26
CA GLN A 23 -1.65 -6.13 -11.45
C GLN A 23 -1.22 -5.17 -10.34
N GLN A 24 -1.09 -3.87 -10.65
CA GLN A 24 -0.80 -2.85 -9.65
C GLN A 24 -1.90 -2.77 -8.58
N ARG A 25 -3.18 -2.86 -8.97
CA ARG A 25 -4.32 -2.88 -8.04
C ARG A 25 -4.26 -4.08 -7.09
N ILE A 26 -4.00 -5.28 -7.62
CA ILE A 26 -3.87 -6.50 -6.81
C ILE A 26 -2.70 -6.36 -5.82
N ALA A 27 -1.55 -5.84 -6.29
CA ALA A 27 -0.39 -5.62 -5.44
C ALA A 27 -0.69 -4.66 -4.27
N ILE A 28 -1.38 -3.55 -4.55
CA ILE A 28 -1.80 -2.58 -3.51
C ILE A 28 -2.78 -3.22 -2.52
N CYS A 29 -3.79 -3.97 -2.98
CA CYS A 29 -4.73 -4.65 -2.09
C CYS A 29 -4.04 -5.62 -1.14
N ASN A 30 -3.08 -6.41 -1.63
CA ASN A 30 -2.31 -7.33 -0.80
C ASN A 30 -1.47 -6.57 0.23
N ALA A 31 -0.86 -5.45 -0.16
CA ALA A 31 -0.06 -4.63 0.74
C ALA A 31 -0.90 -4.00 1.87
N VAL A 32 -2.14 -3.61 1.60
CA VAL A 32 -3.07 -3.12 2.64
C VAL A 32 -3.35 -4.20 3.68
N ALA A 33 -3.59 -5.45 3.25
CA ALA A 33 -3.82 -6.56 4.16
C ALA A 33 -2.58 -6.83 5.04
N ILE A 34 -1.38 -6.82 4.43
CA ILE A 34 -0.12 -7.03 5.16
C ILE A 34 0.14 -5.90 6.16
N ALA A 35 -0.03 -4.65 5.76
CA ALA A 35 0.16 -3.50 6.63
C ALA A 35 -0.78 -3.53 7.84
N LYS A 36 -2.03 -3.98 7.65
CA LYS A 36 -2.96 -4.16 8.75
C LYS A 36 -2.53 -5.27 9.72
N ILE A 37 -2.02 -6.39 9.20
CA ILE A 37 -1.52 -7.50 10.03
C ILE A 37 -0.27 -7.09 10.83
N MET A 38 0.58 -6.26 10.24
CA MET A 38 1.82 -5.77 10.87
C MET A 38 1.64 -4.53 11.74
N GLU A 39 0.40 -4.00 11.85
CA GLU A 39 0.11 -2.73 12.50
C GLU A 39 1.03 -1.60 12.02
N ALA A 40 1.33 -1.60 10.72
CA ALA A 40 2.27 -0.68 10.08
C ALA A 40 1.54 0.28 9.13
N THR A 41 2.08 1.48 8.94
CA THR A 41 1.57 2.44 7.96
C THR A 41 2.03 2.06 6.55
N LEU A 42 1.09 1.82 5.64
CA LEU A 42 1.40 1.59 4.23
C LEU A 42 1.62 2.92 3.51
N ILE A 43 2.79 3.08 2.89
CA ILE A 43 3.09 4.16 1.97
C ILE A 43 2.63 3.73 0.57
N LEU A 44 1.58 4.38 0.07
CA LEU A 44 1.05 4.08 -1.26
C LEU A 44 2.00 4.58 -2.36
N PRO A 45 2.41 3.71 -3.30
CA PRO A 45 3.19 4.13 -4.46
C PRO A 45 2.31 4.91 -5.44
N VAL A 46 2.93 5.84 -6.17
CA VAL A 46 2.24 6.55 -7.26
C VAL A 46 1.99 5.56 -8.39
N LEU A 47 0.73 5.32 -8.71
CA LEU A 47 0.34 4.55 -9.88
C LEU A 47 0.88 5.28 -11.12
N LYS A 48 1.89 4.70 -11.77
CA LYS A 48 2.31 5.19 -13.07
C LYS A 48 1.22 4.80 -14.05
N GLN A 49 0.45 5.80 -14.48
CA GLN A 49 -0.42 5.67 -15.62
C GLN A 49 0.48 5.57 -16.85
N ASP A 50 0.99 4.36 -17.13
CA ASP A 50 1.68 4.10 -18.38
C ASP A 50 0.71 4.41 -19.51
N GLN A 51 1.05 5.44 -20.30
CA GLN A 51 0.34 5.98 -21.46
C GLN A 51 0.06 4.94 -22.58
N ILE A 52 0.31 3.65 -22.32
CA ILE A 52 0.07 2.53 -23.24
C ILE A 52 -1.41 2.14 -23.27
N TRP A 53 -2.16 2.34 -22.17
CA TRP A 53 -3.58 2.02 -22.13
C TRP A 53 -4.40 3.30 -22.12
N LYS A 54 -4.89 3.64 -23.32
CA LYS A 54 -5.75 4.79 -23.64
C LYS A 54 -7.25 4.47 -23.42
N ASP A 55 -7.59 3.65 -22.43
CA ASP A 55 -9.00 3.40 -22.08
C ASP A 55 -9.45 4.36 -20.97
#